data_AF-A0A963VAK3-F1
#
_entry.id   AF-A0A963VAK3-F1
#
_cell.length_a   1.000
_cell.length_b   1.000
_cell.length_c   1.000
_cell.angle_alpha   90.00
_cell.angle_beta   90.00
_cell.angle_gamma   90.00
#
_symmetry.space_group_name_H-M   'P 1'
#
loop_
_entity.id
_entity.type
_entity.pdbx_description
1 polymer ?
#
loop_
_entity_poly.entity_id
_entity_poly.type
_entity_poly.pdbx_seq_one_letter_code
_entity_poly.pdbx_strand_id
1 'polypeptide(L)' 'MQIYLPIAEVSVNAFLLFGIGGLVGVLSGLFGVGGGFLITP' A
#
# COMPACT_ATOMS: atom_id res chain seq x y z
N MET A 1 0.68 -7.55 15.52
CA MET A 1 0.01 -6.41 16.19
C MET A 1 -1.23 -6.13 15.38
N GLN A 2 -2.42 -6.31 15.95
CA GLN A 2 -3.67 -6.19 15.20
C GLN A 2 -4.20 -4.78 15.33
N ILE A 3 -4.46 -4.15 14.20
CA ILE A 3 -5.01 -2.79 14.08
C ILE A 3 -6.42 -2.93 13.55
N TYR A 4 -7.37 -2.28 14.23
CA TYR A 4 -8.75 -2.20 13.78
C TYR A 4 -8.89 -1.03 12.79
N LEU A 5 -9.38 -1.32 11.59
CA LEU A 5 -9.66 -0.34 10.55
C LEU A 5 -11.14 0.03 10.64
N PRO A 6 -11.52 1.18 11.23
CA PRO A 6 -12.92 1.50 11.50
C PRO A 6 -13.75 1.75 10.24
N ILE A 7 -13.12 2.20 9.15
CA ILE A 7 -13.80 2.43 7.87
C ILE A 7 -14.16 1.10 7.18
N ALA A 8 -13.33 0.08 7.38
CA ALA A 8 -13.51 -1.23 6.78
C ALA A 8 -14.11 -2.27 7.75
N GLU A 9 -14.37 -1.86 9.00
CA GLU A 9 -14.87 -2.70 10.11
C GLU A 9 -14.12 -4.05 10.26
N VAL A 10 -12.81 -4.05 9.96
CA VAL A 10 -11.98 -5.27 10.02
C VAL A 10 -10.72 -5.05 10.85
N SER A 11 -10.27 -6.11 11.50
CA SER A 11 -8.97 -6.15 12.19
C SER A 11 -7.91 -6.77 11.28
N VAL A 12 -6.88 -6.00 10.96
CA VAL A 12 -5.78 -6.43 10.09
C VAL A 12 -4.47 -6.42 10.86
N ASN A 13 -3.56 -7.34 10.54
CA ASN A 13 -2.23 -7.36 11.14
C ASN A 13 -1.36 -6.23 10.55
N ALA A 14 -0.82 -5.37 11.43
CA ALA A 14 0.05 -4.26 11.07
C ALA A 14 1.25 -4.69 10.22
N PHE A 15 1.89 -5.80 10.58
CA PHE A 15 3.06 -6.31 9.85
C PHE A 15 2.69 -6.74 8.43
N LEU A 16 1.50 -7.32 8.28
CA LEU A 16 0.98 -7.70 6.97
C LEU A 16 0.76 -6.43 6.13
N LEU A 17 0.09 -5.41 6.68
CA LEU A 17 -0.18 -4.15 5.99
C LEU A 17 1.11 -3.47 5.49
N PHE A 18 2.13 -3.37 6.34
CA PHE A 18 3.44 -2.83 5.95
C PHE A 18 4.16 -3.72 4.93
N GLY A 19 4.05 -5.05 5.06
CA GLY A 19 4.65 -6.00 4.12
C GLY A 19 4.11 -5.86 2.71
N ILE A 20 2.78 -5.86 2.53
CA ILE A 20 2.18 -5.66 1.20
C ILE A 20 2.36 -4.23 0.71
N GLY A 21 2.20 -3.22 1.57
CA GLY A 21 2.41 -1.81 1.17
C GLY A 21 3.83 -1.54 0.69
N GLY A 22 4.84 -2.08 1.39
CA GLY A 22 6.24 -1.99 0.99
C GLY A 22 6.54 -2.75 -0.30
N LEU A 23 6.02 -3.98 -0.44
CA LEU A 23 6.19 -4.79 -1.65
C LEU A 23 5.55 -4.10 -2.87
N VAL A 24 4.31 -3.64 -2.75
CA VAL A 24 3.60 -2.91 -3.81
C VAL A 24 4.30 -1.60 -4.13
N GLY A 25 4.79 -0.86 -3.13
CA GLY A 25 5.54 0.38 -3.33
C GLY A 25 6.86 0.14 -4.09
N VAL A 26 7.62 -0.89 -3.72
CA VAL A 26 8.86 -1.28 -4.40
C VAL A 26 8.57 -1.69 -5.84
N LEU A 27 7.58 -2.55 -6.07
CA LEU A 27 7.21 -2.96 -7.43
C LEU A 27 6.70 -1.76 -8.25
N SER A 28 5.89 -0.88 -7.68
CA SER A 28 5.38 0.32 -8.36
C SER A 28 6.49 1.31 -8.72
N GLY A 29 7.53 1.41 -7.88
CA GLY A 29 8.73 2.20 -8.15
C GLY A 29 9.61 1.58 -9.23
N LEU A 30 9.82 0.25 -9.19
CA LEU A 30 10.60 -0.50 -10.18
C LEU A 30 9.97 -0.45 -11.58
N PHE A 31 8.64 -0.60 -11.65
CA PHE A 31 7.89 -0.55 -12.91
C PHE A 31 7.50 0.87 -13.33
N GLY A 32 7.84 1.90 -12.54
CA GLY A 32 7.59 3.30 -12.89
C GLY A 32 6.11 3.69 -12.99
N VAL A 33 5.19 2.86 -12.47
CA VAL A 33 3.74 3.10 -12.53
C VAL A 33 3.35 4.35 -11.73
N GLY A 34 4.11 4.69 -10.68
CA GLY A 34 3.98 5.95 -9.95
C GLY A 34 4.33 7.21 -10.77
N GLY A 35 4.93 7.05 -11.95
CA GLY A 35 5.19 8.14 -12.89
C GLY A 35 3.91 8.63 -13.57
N GLY A 36 2.91 7.76 -13.78
CA GLY A 36 1.64 8.09 -14.44
C GLY A 36 0.96 9.34 -13.87
N PHE A 37 0.95 9.50 -12.55
CA PHE A 37 0.43 10.67 -11.84
C PHE A 37 1.18 11.98 -12.13
N LEU A 38 2.47 11.92 -12.50
CA LEU A 38 3.25 13.09 -12.92
C LEU A 38 3.09 13.43 -14.41
N ILE A 39 2.70 12.45 -15.24
CA ILE A 39 2.54 12.60 -16.71
C ILE A 39 1.08 12.62 -17.19
N THR A 40 0.10 12.45 -16.31
CA THR A 40 -1.31 12.76 -16.62
C THR A 40 -1.74 13.99 -15.82
N PRO A 41 -2.18 15.07 -16.48
CA PRO A 41 -2.76 16.23 -15.79
C PRO A 41 -4.08 15.89 -15.09
#